data_AF-A0A6G3XAP2-F1
#
_entry.id   AF-A0A6G3XAP2-F1
#
_cell.length_a   1.000
_cell.length_b   1.000
_cell.length_c   1.000
_cell.angle_alpha   90.00
_cell.angle_beta   90.00
_cell.angle_gamma   90.00
#
_symmetry.space_group_name_H-M   'P 1'
#
loop_
_entity.id
_entity.type
_entity.pdbx_description
1 polymer ?
#
loop_
_entity_poly.entity_id
_entity_poly.type
_entity_poly.pdbx_seq_one_letter_code
_entity_poly.pdbx_strand_id
1 'polypeptide(L)' 'MVQIAGAVARRIVPYLPQGTKVEQGERIGLIRFGSRVDIYLPEGIDVAVEVGQATTAGVTRIDRD' A
#
# COMPACT_ATOMS: atom_id res chain seq x y z
N MET A 1 0.75 7.56 0.97
CA MET A 1 -0.14 6.39 1.16
C MET A 1 -0.84 6.49 2.50
N VAL A 2 -2.02 5.89 2.63
CA VAL A 2 -2.77 5.79 3.90
C VAL A 2 -3.16 4.32 4.13
N GLN A 3 -2.96 3.83 5.35
CA GLN A 3 -3.36 2.48 5.76
C GLN A 3 -4.65 2.56 6.57
N ILE A 4 -5.67 1.81 6.18
CA ILE A 4 -6.99 1.83 6.82
C ILE A 4 -7.32 0.42 7.29
N ALA A 5 -7.55 0.29 8.59
CA ALA A 5 -7.99 -0.95 9.21
C ALA A 5 -9.51 -0.92 9.40
N GLY A 6 -10.20 -1.99 9.02
CA GLY A 6 -11.64 -2.13 9.26
C GLY A 6 -12.01 -2.29 10.74
N ALA A 7 -13.30 -2.26 11.06
CA ALA A 7 -13.81 -2.33 12.43
C ALA A 7 -13.39 -3.62 13.20
N VAL A 8 -13.09 -4.70 12.48
CA VAL A 8 -12.58 -5.98 13.04
C VAL A 8 -11.04 -6.02 13.03
N ALA A 9 -10.40 -5.24 12.17
CA ALA A 9 -8.96 -5.16 11.94
C ALA A 9 -8.28 -4.33 13.03
N ARG A 10 -8.06 -4.88 14.22
CA ARG A 10 -7.70 -4.08 15.41
C ARG A 10 -6.29 -3.46 15.45
N ARG A 11 -5.41 -3.68 14.46
CA ARG A 11 -4.02 -3.18 14.59
C ARG A 11 -3.27 -2.99 13.27
N ILE A 12 -2.97 -1.71 12.97
CA ILE A 12 -1.89 -1.31 12.06
C ILE A 12 -0.58 -1.40 12.86
N VAL A 13 0.40 -2.13 12.33
CA VAL A 13 1.74 -2.28 12.93
C VAL A 13 2.75 -1.67 11.97
N PRO A 14 3.14 -0.40 12.17
CA PRO A 14 4.25 0.16 11.42
C PRO A 14 5.56 -0.50 11.88
N TYR A 15 6.45 -0.79 10.93
CA TYR A 15 7.81 -1.24 11.23
C TYR A 15 8.81 -0.09 11.21
N LEU A 16 8.46 1.00 10.52
CA LEU A 16 9.30 2.16 10.29
C LEU A 16 8.60 3.43 10.78
N PRO A 17 9.36 4.44 11.24
CA PRO A 17 8.80 5.75 11.54
C PRO A 17 8.41 6.52 10.27
N GLN A 18 7.61 7.56 10.42
CA GLN A 18 7.23 8.44 9.30
C GLN A 18 8.47 9.15 8.73
N GLY A 19 8.52 9.28 7.40
CA GLY A 19 9.60 9.96 6.70
C GLY A 19 10.83 9.09 6.40
N THR A 20 10.84 7.83 6.85
CA THR A 20 11.86 6.86 6.46
C THR A 20 11.84 6.63 4.95
N LYS A 21 13.01 6.74 4.31
CA LYS A 21 13.22 6.32 2.92
C LYS A 21 13.17 4.80 2.85
N VAL A 22 12.50 4.28 1.84
CA VAL A 22 12.29 2.84 1.64
C VAL A 22 12.57 2.49 0.19
N GLU A 23 13.00 1.25 -0.03
CA GLU A 23 13.17 0.71 -1.38
C GLU A 23 11.86 0.08 -1.89
N GLN A 24 11.73 -0.03 -3.21
CA GLN A 24 10.54 -0.67 -3.81
C GLN A 24 10.42 -2.13 -3.34
N GLY A 25 9.22 -2.51 -2.88
CA GLY A 25 8.95 -3.86 -2.38
C GLY A 25 9.34 -4.09 -0.92
N GLU A 26 9.96 -3.10 -0.26
CA GLU A 26 10.30 -3.20 1.16
C GLU A 26 9.05 -3.29 2.05
N ARG A 27 9.12 -4.11 3.10
CA ARG A 27 8.01 -4.28 4.04
C ARG A 27 8.05 -3.19 5.09
N ILE A 28 7.07 -2.28 5.04
CA ILE A 28 7.00 -1.12 5.94
C ILE A 28 6.04 -1.31 7.13
N GLY A 29 5.23 -2.36 7.11
CA GLY A 29 4.25 -2.64 8.16
C GLY A 29 3.30 -3.78 7.82
N LEU A 30 2.34 -4.00 8.72
CA LEU A 30 1.29 -5.00 8.59
C LEU A 30 -0.03 -4.47 9.14
N ILE A 31 -1.12 -4.71 8.41
CA ILE A 31 -2.48 -4.49 8.89
C ILE A 31 -3.12 -5.86 9.11
N ARG A 32 -3.56 -6.15 10.34
CA ARG A 32 -4.13 -7.46 10.67
C ARG A 32 -5.62 -7.52 10.31
N PHE A 33 -6.03 -8.59 9.61
CA PHE A 33 -7.42 -9.00 9.30
C PHE A 33 -8.28 -7.94 8.59
N GLY A 34 -8.38 -8.01 7.26
CA GLY A 34 -9.30 -7.15 6.50
C GLY A 34 -8.84 -5.70 6.45
N SER A 35 -7.94 -5.42 5.52
CA SER A 35 -7.28 -4.13 5.41
C SER A 35 -7.46 -3.50 4.03
N ARG A 36 -7.42 -2.17 4.00
CA ARG A 36 -7.36 -1.36 2.78
C ARG A 36 -6.13 -0.45 2.85
N VAL A 37 -5.54 -0.20 1.69
CA VAL A 37 -4.48 0.79 1.51
C VAL A 37 -4.89 1.73 0.40
N ASP A 38 -4.81 3.03 0.68
CA ASP A 38 -4.98 4.08 -0.32
C ASP A 38 -3.59 4.54 -0.80
N ILE A 39 -3.37 4.44 -2.10
CA ILE A 39 -2.13 4.84 -2.76
C ILE A 39 -2.43 6.11 -3.56
N TYR A 40 -1.58 7.12 -3.37
CA TYR A 40 -1.66 8.40 -4.09
C TYR A 40 -0.50 8.43 -5.07
N LEU A 41 -0.79 8.50 -6.35
CA LEU A 41 0.22 8.70 -7.38
C LEU A 41 0.44 10.21 -7.59
N PRO A 42 1.69 10.64 -7.84
CA PRO A 42 1.97 12.00 -8.30
C PRO A 42 1.25 12.32 -9.60
N GLU A 43 1.07 13.61 -9.88
CA GLU A 43 0.55 14.05 -11.17
C GLU A 43 1.46 13.59 -12.32
N GLY A 44 0.85 13.20 -13.44
CA GLY A 44 1.55 12.77 -14.64
C GLY A 44 1.94 11.29 -14.67
N ILE A 45 1.70 10.52 -13.59
CA ILE A 45 1.94 9.08 -13.56
C ILE A 45 0.68 8.31 -13.95
N ASP A 46 0.80 7.45 -14.95
CA ASP A 46 -0.31 6.59 -15.40
C ASP A 46 -0.48 5.36 -14.50
N VAL A 47 -1.74 5.03 -14.18
CA VAL A 47 -2.09 3.84 -13.40
C VAL A 47 -1.90 2.56 -14.24
N ALA A 48 -1.22 1.57 -13.68
CA ALA A 48 -0.94 0.27 -14.32
C ALA A 48 -1.94 -0.84 -13.96
N VAL A 49 -2.91 -0.57 -13.07
CA VAL A 49 -3.90 -1.54 -12.60
C VAL A 49 -5.33 -1.14 -12.94
N GLU A 50 -6.22 -2.12 -13.00
CA GLU A 50 -7.64 -1.94 -13.27
C GLU A 50 -8.51 -2.18 -12.02
N VAL A 51 -9.71 -1.62 -12.02
CA VAL A 51 -10.68 -1.85 -10.93
C VAL A 51 -11.06 -3.33 -10.89
N GLY A 52 -10.91 -3.94 -9.71
CA GLY A 52 -11.20 -5.37 -9.50
C GLY A 52 -10.03 -6.30 -9.81
N GLN A 53 -8.91 -5.79 -10.31
CA GLN A 53 -7.70 -6.58 -10.53
C GLN A 53 -7.14 -7.12 -9.20
N ALA A 54 -6.83 -8.42 -9.17
CA ALA A 54 -6.13 -9.02 -8.04
C ALA A 54 -4.67 -8.52 -7.99
N THR A 55 -4.23 -8.08 -6.81
CA THR A 55 -2.89 -7.54 -6.60
C THR A 55 -2.12 -8.34 -5.56
N THR A 56 -0.81 -8.47 -5.74
CA THR A 56 0.11 -9.07 -4.77
C THR A 56 1.12 -8.01 -4.29
N ALA A 57 1.19 -7.80 -2.98
CA ALA A 57 2.10 -6.83 -2.38
C ALA A 57 3.57 -7.11 -2.76
N GLY A 58 4.30 -6.07 -3.15
CA GLY A 58 5.69 -6.16 -3.60
C GLY A 58 5.88 -6.79 -4.98
N VAL A 59 4.80 -7.15 -5.69
CA VAL A 59 4.86 -7.80 -7.01
C VAL A 59 4.05 -7.03 -8.05
N THR A 60 2.80 -6.68 -7.75
CA THR A 60 1.95 -5.94 -8.68
C THR A 60 2.36 -4.47 -8.70
N ARG A 61 2.83 -4.00 -9.86
CA ARG A 61 3.12 -2.58 -10.09
C ARG A 61 1.82 -1.78 -10.20
N ILE A 62 1.77 -0.60 -9.57
CA ILE A 62 0.57 0.25 -9.53
C ILE A 62 0.67 1.40 -10.54
N ASP A 63 1.88 1.78 -10.92
CA ASP A 63 2.25 2.81 -11.90
C ASP A 63 2.89 2.21 -13.16
N ARG A 64 2.81 2.93 -14.29
CA ARG A 64 3.40 2.49 -15.57
C ARG A 64 4.85 2.94 -15.77
N ASP A 65 5.30 3.92 -15.00
CA ASP A 65 6.64 4.53 -15.07
C ASP A 65 7.61 3.88 -14.10
#